data_AF-A0AAP5GZJ6-F1
#
_entry.id   AF-A0AAP5GZJ6-F1
#
_cell.length_a   1.000
_cell.length_b   1.000
_cell.length_c   1.000
_cell.angle_alpha   90.00
_cell.angle_beta   90.00
_cell.angle_gamma   90.00
#
_symmetry.space_group_name_H-M   'P 1'
#
loop_
_entity.id
_entity.type
_entity.pdbx_description
1 polymer ?
#
loop_
_entity_poly.entity_id
_entity_poly.type
_entity_poly.pdbx_seq_one_letter_code
_entity_poly.pdbx_strand_id
1 'polypeptide(L)'
;MTTVSLYTDPRENTYDQIIDELIEKTDRFLIVDRGYAIDDPPKRVAQVLEQLEPYLIEVFTMDEAMVRERFMYNNKIDSHAMYSSGSYYIYSCTPESGQVLKQEATRFGDWLYPSLPDDLCFLKEDGSDYFYTVAHEGMYGMGITEEEASKLMERIPGLFFKLQRHEQFDCFLDDAIQHQTDRLNITGYLLSEIPDRIRELTQLKELEVFEQHVSELPPAFFELTALEKLTIMTADLKGIPQDIGKLTQLKELTIYGGSAFHVEPGWKPKPKHELELRHLPAEIGNLTELVSLSISYSGIRELPPELENLKKLKLLNITNSLIEGTPDVVSRMHWLEHVSLSGHSLGLSEEALLTEEEIE
;
A
#
# COMPACT_ATOMS: atom_id res chain seq x y z
N MET A 1 18.23 -12.53 -14.06
CA MET A 1 16.94 -13.20 -14.32
C MET A 1 15.88 -12.11 -14.32
N THR A 2 14.91 -12.16 -15.23
CA THR A 2 13.78 -11.24 -15.18
C THR A 2 12.84 -11.72 -14.08
N THR A 3 12.50 -10.82 -13.16
CA THR A 3 11.58 -11.07 -12.07
C THR A 3 10.47 -10.04 -12.21
N VAL A 4 9.23 -10.49 -12.28
CA VAL A 4 8.05 -9.62 -12.28
C VAL A 4 7.48 -9.56 -10.87
N SER A 5 7.09 -8.38 -10.41
CA SER A 5 6.44 -8.23 -9.10
C SER A 5 4.93 -8.27 -9.24
N LEU A 6 4.25 -8.80 -8.23
CA LEU A 6 2.81 -8.64 -8.12
C LEU A 6 2.50 -7.22 -7.69
N TYR A 7 1.48 -6.62 -8.30
CA TYR A 7 0.99 -5.30 -7.96
C TYR A 7 0.07 -5.33 -6.73
N THR A 8 -0.75 -6.37 -6.63
CA THR A 8 -1.60 -6.67 -5.46
C THR A 8 -1.43 -8.11 -5.01
N ASP A 9 -1.80 -8.37 -3.76
CA ASP A 9 -1.81 -9.70 -3.16
C ASP A 9 -3.03 -10.50 -3.65
N PRO A 10 -2.85 -11.58 -4.43
CA PRO A 10 -3.92 -12.48 -4.85
C PRO A 10 -4.74 -13.00 -3.68
N ARG A 11 -6.08 -13.06 -3.82
CA ARG A 11 -6.98 -13.49 -2.75
C ARG A 11 -7.87 -14.64 -3.17
N GLU A 12 -8.27 -15.43 -2.19
CA GLU A 12 -9.27 -16.50 -2.28
C GLU A 12 -8.99 -17.41 -3.50
N ASN A 13 -9.93 -17.50 -4.43
CA ASN A 13 -9.79 -18.34 -5.61
C ASN A 13 -8.62 -17.96 -6.53
N THR A 14 -8.17 -16.70 -6.52
CA THR A 14 -6.95 -16.30 -7.25
C THR A 14 -5.73 -16.88 -6.55
N TYR A 15 -5.64 -16.78 -5.22
CA TYR A 15 -4.56 -17.38 -4.43
C TYR A 15 -4.46 -18.89 -4.69
N ASP A 16 -5.59 -19.61 -4.64
CA ASP A 16 -5.65 -21.05 -4.88
C ASP A 16 -5.10 -21.44 -6.26
N GLN A 17 -5.50 -20.71 -7.32
CA GLN A 17 -5.01 -20.96 -8.67
C GLN A 17 -3.51 -20.70 -8.82
N ILE A 18 -2.97 -19.71 -8.09
CA ILE A 18 -1.52 -19.46 -8.10
C ILE A 18 -0.79 -20.56 -7.34
N ILE A 19 -1.29 -21.03 -6.20
CA ILE A 19 -0.71 -22.19 -5.52
C ILE A 19 -0.68 -23.40 -6.45
N ASP A 20 -1.76 -23.68 -7.18
CA ASP A 20 -1.79 -24.80 -8.13
C ASP A 20 -0.75 -24.63 -9.26
N GLU A 21 -0.61 -23.43 -9.83
CA GLU A 21 0.44 -23.13 -10.82
C GLU A 21 1.85 -23.33 -10.24
N LEU A 22 2.09 -22.86 -9.01
CA LEU A 22 3.40 -22.96 -8.36
C LEU A 22 3.77 -24.41 -8.03
N ILE A 23 2.81 -25.19 -7.55
CA ILE A 23 2.96 -26.63 -7.27
C ILE A 23 3.23 -27.41 -8.57
N GLU A 24 2.62 -27.03 -9.70
CA GLU A 24 2.88 -27.67 -11.00
C GLU A 24 4.25 -27.31 -11.57
N LYS A 25 4.73 -26.08 -11.35
CA LYS A 25 5.95 -25.54 -11.99
C LYS A 25 7.23 -25.76 -11.19
N THR A 26 7.14 -26.17 -9.93
CA THR A 26 8.29 -26.30 -9.04
C THR A 26 8.25 -27.62 -8.29
N ASP A 27 9.43 -28.15 -7.94
CA ASP A 27 9.53 -29.39 -7.17
C ASP A 27 9.52 -29.14 -5.66
N ARG A 28 9.83 -27.91 -5.23
CA ARG A 28 10.07 -27.58 -3.83
C ARG A 28 9.55 -26.20 -3.47
N PHE A 29 9.05 -26.08 -2.25
CA PHE A 29 8.75 -24.79 -1.63
C PHE A 29 9.45 -24.67 -0.27
N LEU A 30 9.63 -23.43 0.16
CA LEU A 30 10.32 -23.01 1.35
C LEU A 30 9.36 -22.21 2.22
N ILE A 31 9.33 -22.52 3.51
CA ILE A 31 8.67 -21.71 4.53
C ILE A 31 9.70 -21.37 5.61
N VAL A 32 9.58 -20.17 6.20
CA VAL A 32 10.49 -19.73 7.25
C VAL A 32 9.75 -19.55 8.58
N ASP A 33 10.24 -20.19 9.62
CA ASP A 33 9.86 -19.87 10.99
C ASP A 33 10.93 -18.98 11.61
N ARG A 34 10.63 -17.70 11.72
CA ARG A 34 11.53 -16.72 12.34
C ARG A 34 11.53 -16.81 13.86
N GLY A 35 10.58 -17.56 14.44
CA GLY A 35 10.59 -17.99 15.83
C GLY A 35 11.09 -16.89 16.76
N TYR A 36 10.45 -15.72 16.74
CA TYR A 36 10.80 -14.56 17.56
C TYR A 36 10.73 -14.95 19.04
N ALA A 37 11.78 -15.59 19.57
CA ALA A 37 12.06 -15.92 20.96
C ALA A 37 10.83 -16.09 21.88
N ILE A 38 10.01 -17.12 21.67
CA ILE A 38 9.05 -17.60 22.67
C ILE A 38 9.24 -19.11 22.83
N ASP A 39 9.31 -19.59 24.07
CA ASP A 39 9.54 -21.00 24.43
C ASP A 39 8.45 -21.98 23.93
N ASP A 40 7.37 -21.47 23.32
CA ASP A 40 6.26 -22.23 22.74
C ASP A 40 5.78 -21.52 21.44
N PRO A 41 5.93 -22.13 20.25
CA PRO A 41 5.47 -21.51 19.01
C PRO A 41 3.94 -21.31 19.06
N PRO A 42 3.40 -20.25 18.43
CA PRO A 42 1.96 -20.07 18.33
C PRO A 42 1.29 -21.35 17.82
N LYS A 43 0.22 -21.80 18.48
CA LYS A 43 -0.44 -23.08 18.16
C LYS A 43 -0.72 -23.28 16.68
N ARG A 44 -1.07 -22.20 15.96
CA ARG A 44 -1.36 -22.25 14.53
C ARG A 44 -0.12 -22.50 13.67
N VAL A 45 1.02 -21.88 14.00
CA VAL A 45 2.31 -22.15 13.34
C VAL A 45 2.69 -23.61 13.50
N ALA A 46 2.60 -24.15 14.72
CA ALA A 46 2.90 -25.56 14.98
C ALA A 46 1.98 -26.52 14.20
N GLN A 47 0.68 -26.22 14.13
CA GLN A 47 -0.30 -27.01 13.38
C GLN A 47 0.00 -27.06 11.88
N VAL A 48 0.41 -25.94 11.28
CA VAL A 48 0.74 -25.89 9.85
C VAL A 48 1.99 -26.72 9.56
N LEU A 49 3.03 -26.59 10.39
CA LEU A 49 4.25 -27.37 10.25
C LEU A 49 4.01 -28.87 10.45
N GLU A 50 3.13 -29.26 11.38
CA GLU A 50 2.72 -30.67 11.58
C GLU A 50 1.95 -31.22 10.37
N GLN A 51 1.03 -30.44 9.79
CA GLN A 51 0.31 -30.84 8.58
C GLN A 51 1.23 -31.01 7.36
N LEU A 52 2.31 -30.22 7.30
CA LEU A 52 3.28 -30.27 6.21
C LEU A 52 4.42 -31.28 6.44
N GLU A 53 4.58 -31.82 7.66
CA GLU A 53 5.63 -32.79 8.01
C GLU A 53 5.77 -33.96 7.02
N PRO A 54 4.68 -34.57 6.48
CA PRO A 54 4.79 -35.67 5.52
C PRO A 54 5.51 -35.31 4.21
N TYR A 55 5.62 -34.02 3.89
CA TYR A 55 6.22 -33.50 2.65
C TYR A 55 7.60 -32.88 2.90
N LEU A 56 8.11 -32.93 4.13
CA LEU A 56 9.35 -32.29 4.51
C LEU A 56 10.57 -33.00 3.89
N ILE A 57 11.43 -32.23 3.23
CA ILE A 57 12.69 -32.70 2.63
C ILE A 57 13.85 -32.40 3.57
N GLU A 58 13.95 -31.16 4.03
CA GLU A 58 15.11 -30.64 4.75
C GLU A 58 14.69 -29.52 5.70
N VAL A 59 15.33 -29.47 6.88
CA VAL A 59 15.29 -28.35 7.80
C VAL A 59 16.71 -27.92 8.10
N PHE A 60 16.95 -26.61 8.06
CA PHE A 60 18.19 -26.04 8.56
C PHE A 60 17.92 -24.73 9.29
N THR A 61 18.80 -24.39 10.23
CA THR A 61 18.74 -23.14 10.99
C THR A 61 19.82 -22.19 10.51
N MET A 62 19.52 -20.90 10.43
CA MET A 62 20.51 -19.87 10.17
C MET A 62 20.54 -18.87 11.31
N ASP A 63 21.74 -18.56 11.79
CA ASP A 63 21.98 -17.39 12.62
C ASP A 63 22.34 -16.17 11.75
N GLU A 64 22.39 -14.99 12.35
CA GLU A 64 22.69 -13.74 11.63
C GLU A 64 24.08 -13.75 10.95
N ALA A 65 25.06 -14.46 11.52
CA ALA A 65 26.40 -14.53 10.95
C ALA A 65 26.41 -15.39 9.67
N MET A 66 25.72 -16.53 9.69
CA MET A 66 25.53 -17.40 8.53
C MET A 66 24.73 -16.74 7.42
N VAL A 67 23.69 -15.95 7.76
CA VAL A 67 22.95 -15.13 6.79
C VAL A 67 23.91 -14.21 6.05
N ARG A 68 24.76 -13.46 6.78
CA ARG A 68 25.73 -12.53 6.17
C ARG A 68 26.78 -13.25 5.33
N GLU A 69 27.28 -14.41 5.74
CA GLU A 69 28.25 -15.18 4.95
C GLU A 69 27.64 -15.71 3.65
N ARG A 70 26.39 -16.19 3.69
CA ARG A 70 25.69 -16.68 2.49
C ARG A 70 25.47 -15.56 1.47
N PHE A 71 25.06 -14.36 1.93
CA PHE A 71 24.98 -13.17 1.08
C PHE A 71 26.28 -12.85 0.33
N MET A 72 27.43 -13.25 0.89
CA MET A 72 28.73 -12.86 0.37
C MET A 72 29.39 -13.90 -0.55
N TYR A 73 29.16 -15.21 -0.39
CA TYR A 73 30.07 -16.20 -0.98
C TYR A 73 29.53 -17.54 -1.51
N ASN A 74 28.30 -18.02 -1.22
CA ASN A 74 27.96 -19.42 -1.56
C ASN A 74 26.45 -19.74 -1.61
N ASN A 75 25.87 -20.07 -2.78
CA ASN A 75 24.45 -20.42 -2.84
C ASN A 75 24.18 -21.78 -3.52
N LYS A 76 23.78 -22.77 -2.71
CA LYS A 76 22.98 -23.93 -3.16
C LYS A 76 21.48 -23.61 -3.22
N ILE A 77 21.05 -22.60 -2.47
CA ILE A 77 19.69 -22.04 -2.40
C ILE A 77 19.86 -20.52 -2.32
N ASP A 78 19.12 -19.78 -3.12
CA ASP A 78 19.21 -18.32 -3.23
C ASP A 78 17.79 -17.73 -3.21
N SER A 79 17.23 -17.60 -2.00
CA SER A 79 15.85 -17.17 -1.81
C SER A 79 15.75 -15.81 -1.12
N HIS A 80 14.82 -14.99 -1.56
CA HIS A 80 14.48 -13.68 -0.98
C HIS A 80 13.98 -13.78 0.45
N ALA A 81 13.61 -14.97 0.93
CA ALA A 81 13.26 -15.18 2.34
C ALA A 81 14.48 -15.30 3.27
N MET A 82 15.71 -15.37 2.72
CA MET A 82 16.93 -15.66 3.49
C MET A 82 17.66 -14.40 3.98
N TYR A 83 16.94 -13.44 4.56
CA TYR A 83 17.49 -12.16 5.04
C TYR A 83 17.65 -12.06 6.56
N SER A 84 17.18 -13.04 7.33
CA SER A 84 17.26 -13.02 8.80
C SER A 84 17.46 -14.40 9.40
N SER A 85 17.75 -14.44 10.70
CA SER A 85 17.85 -15.69 11.44
C SER A 85 16.50 -16.41 11.49
N GLY A 86 16.54 -17.73 11.64
CA GLY A 86 15.33 -18.55 11.72
C GLY A 86 15.56 -20.01 11.34
N SER A 87 14.47 -20.76 11.37
CA SER A 87 14.39 -22.14 10.87
C SER A 87 13.76 -22.15 9.49
N TYR A 88 14.44 -22.78 8.54
CA TYR A 88 14.05 -22.83 7.13
C TYR A 88 13.64 -24.26 6.80
N TYR A 89 12.41 -24.43 6.33
CA TYR A 89 11.80 -25.72 6.04
C TYR A 89 11.56 -25.85 4.54
N ILE A 90 12.18 -26.85 3.92
CA ILE A 90 12.00 -27.15 2.50
C ILE A 90 11.10 -28.37 2.38
N TYR A 91 10.03 -28.22 1.63
CA TYR A 91 9.02 -29.24 1.39
C TYR A 91 8.97 -29.61 -0.10
N SER A 92 8.54 -30.83 -0.41
CA SER A 92 8.23 -31.25 -1.78
C SER A 92 6.90 -30.65 -2.23
N CYS A 93 6.85 -30.09 -3.43
CA CYS A 93 5.60 -29.69 -4.08
C CYS A 93 4.82 -30.94 -4.51
N THR A 94 3.65 -31.12 -3.92
CA THR A 94 2.69 -32.19 -4.26
C THR A 94 1.27 -31.60 -4.27
N PRO A 95 0.30 -32.24 -4.95
CA PRO A 95 -1.10 -31.80 -4.88
C PRO A 95 -1.60 -31.71 -3.44
N GLU A 96 -1.20 -32.63 -2.57
CA GLU A 96 -1.63 -32.65 -1.17
C GLU A 96 -0.97 -31.55 -0.32
N SER A 97 0.33 -31.27 -0.52
CA SER A 97 0.98 -30.15 0.16
C SER A 97 0.37 -28.82 -0.29
N GLY A 98 0.06 -28.66 -1.58
CA GLY A 98 -0.66 -27.50 -2.10
C GLY A 98 -2.04 -27.32 -1.47
N GLN A 99 -2.74 -28.43 -1.20
CA GLN A 99 -4.03 -28.39 -0.52
C GLN A 99 -3.92 -27.89 0.93
N VAL A 100 -2.85 -28.24 1.64
CA VAL A 100 -2.58 -27.68 2.99
C VAL A 100 -2.37 -26.16 2.90
N LEU A 101 -1.56 -25.68 1.96
CA LEU A 101 -1.31 -24.24 1.79
C LEU A 101 -2.62 -23.45 1.56
N LYS A 102 -3.50 -23.99 0.71
CA LYS A 102 -4.83 -23.40 0.40
C LYS A 102 -5.83 -23.47 1.57
N GLN A 103 -5.66 -24.42 2.48
CA GLN A 103 -6.52 -24.52 3.67
C GLN A 103 -6.10 -23.54 4.76
N GLU A 104 -4.80 -23.24 4.86
CA GLU A 104 -4.24 -22.45 5.95
C GLU A 104 -4.28 -20.94 5.68
N ALA A 105 -4.23 -20.54 4.41
CA ALA A 105 -4.19 -19.15 3.97
C ALA A 105 -5.20 -18.88 2.84
N THR A 106 -5.56 -17.61 2.68
CA THR A 106 -6.41 -17.14 1.58
C THR A 106 -5.71 -16.15 0.66
N ARG A 107 -4.47 -15.78 0.98
CA ARG A 107 -3.60 -14.86 0.24
C ARG A 107 -2.16 -15.03 0.69
N PHE A 108 -1.20 -14.49 -0.07
CA PHE A 108 0.21 -14.64 0.30
C PHE A 108 0.58 -13.81 1.53
N GLY A 109 -0.08 -12.67 1.75
CA GLY A 109 0.13 -11.85 2.95
C GLY A 109 -0.36 -12.47 4.26
N ASP A 110 -1.02 -13.63 4.23
CA ASP A 110 -1.39 -14.36 5.46
C ASP A 110 -0.21 -15.14 6.06
N TRP A 111 0.84 -15.41 5.26
CA TRP A 111 2.09 -16.08 5.65
C TRP A 111 2.99 -15.13 6.45
N LEU A 112 2.44 -14.67 7.58
CA LEU A 112 2.99 -13.67 8.46
C LEU A 112 2.81 -14.09 9.92
N TYR A 113 3.92 -14.11 10.66
CA TYR A 113 3.98 -14.41 12.07
C TYR A 113 3.21 -13.36 12.90
N PRO A 114 2.48 -13.73 13.97
CA PRO A 114 2.35 -15.07 14.57
C PRO A 114 1.21 -15.94 14.01
N SER A 115 0.54 -15.50 12.93
CA SER A 115 -0.65 -16.19 12.41
C SER A 115 -0.28 -17.46 11.67
N LEU A 116 0.71 -17.37 10.79
CA LEU A 116 1.33 -18.46 10.05
C LEU A 116 2.86 -18.31 10.12
N PRO A 117 3.64 -19.32 9.71
CA PRO A 117 5.06 -19.12 9.43
C PRO A 117 5.26 -17.95 8.44
N ASP A 118 6.41 -17.29 8.51
CA ASP A 118 6.78 -16.20 7.62
C ASP A 118 7.25 -16.73 6.26
N ASP A 119 6.93 -15.98 5.22
CA ASP A 119 7.46 -16.11 3.85
C ASP A 119 7.27 -17.51 3.22
N LEU A 120 6.39 -17.62 2.23
CA LEU A 120 6.17 -18.81 1.40
C LEU A 120 6.83 -18.62 0.02
N CYS A 121 7.98 -19.25 -0.19
CA CYS A 121 8.70 -19.19 -1.48
C CYS A 121 8.64 -20.52 -2.21
N PHE A 122 8.68 -20.51 -3.54
CA PHE A 122 8.78 -21.69 -4.39
C PHE A 122 10.08 -21.64 -5.17
N LEU A 123 10.79 -22.76 -5.22
CA LEU A 123 12.18 -22.81 -5.66
C LEU A 123 12.33 -23.46 -7.04
N LYS A 124 13.27 -22.95 -7.84
CA LYS A 124 13.76 -23.60 -9.06
C LYS A 124 14.72 -24.75 -8.72
N GLU A 125 15.07 -25.55 -9.72
CA GLU A 125 16.06 -26.63 -9.57
C GLU A 125 17.41 -26.11 -9.07
N ASP A 126 17.83 -24.93 -9.54
CA ASP A 126 19.09 -24.27 -9.13
C ASP A 126 19.04 -23.67 -7.71
N GLY A 127 17.89 -23.76 -7.04
CA GLY A 127 17.67 -23.28 -5.68
C GLY A 127 17.33 -21.79 -5.58
N SER A 128 17.24 -21.06 -6.69
CA SER A 128 16.72 -19.68 -6.70
C SER A 128 15.19 -19.65 -6.65
N ASP A 129 14.60 -18.50 -6.30
CA ASP A 129 13.13 -18.40 -6.29
C ASP A 129 12.53 -18.45 -7.71
N TYR A 130 11.56 -19.35 -7.88
CA TYR A 130 10.55 -19.25 -8.91
C TYR A 130 9.46 -18.26 -8.49
N PHE A 131 9.04 -18.29 -7.22
CA PHE A 131 8.14 -17.32 -6.61
C PHE A 131 8.62 -17.01 -5.21
N TYR A 132 8.53 -15.75 -4.81
CA TYR A 132 8.93 -15.33 -3.48
C TYR A 132 7.90 -14.41 -2.85
N THR A 133 7.90 -14.43 -1.52
CA THR A 133 7.16 -13.47 -0.69
C THR A 133 8.11 -12.87 0.33
N VAL A 134 7.96 -11.59 0.59
CA VAL A 134 8.43 -10.91 1.80
C VAL A 134 7.16 -10.37 2.47
N ALA A 135 6.47 -11.25 3.20
CA ALA A 135 5.07 -11.04 3.57
C ALA A 135 4.89 -9.81 4.47
N HIS A 136 5.83 -9.56 5.38
CA HIS A 136 5.81 -8.40 6.28
C HIS A 136 6.02 -7.06 5.56
N GLU A 137 6.62 -7.06 4.36
CA GLU A 137 6.76 -5.88 3.50
C GLU A 137 5.69 -5.84 2.40
N GLY A 138 4.84 -6.87 2.29
CA GLY A 138 3.82 -6.99 1.24
C GLY A 138 4.42 -7.08 -0.17
N MET A 139 5.63 -7.62 -0.30
CA MET A 139 6.30 -7.78 -1.58
C MET A 139 6.22 -9.22 -2.07
N TYR A 140 5.83 -9.39 -3.32
CA TYR A 140 5.71 -10.70 -3.94
C TYR A 140 6.22 -10.62 -5.38
N GLY A 141 6.84 -11.67 -5.86
CA GLY A 141 7.31 -11.70 -7.24
C GLY A 141 7.57 -13.10 -7.76
N MET A 142 7.71 -13.18 -9.08
CA MET A 142 7.86 -14.43 -9.80
C MET A 142 8.99 -14.30 -10.82
N GLY A 143 9.88 -15.29 -10.84
CA GLY A 143 11.06 -15.35 -11.70
C GLY A 143 10.74 -15.81 -13.12
N ILE A 144 9.80 -15.12 -13.77
CA ILE A 144 9.28 -15.35 -15.14
C ILE A 144 9.45 -14.09 -16.02
N THR A 145 9.28 -14.26 -17.32
CA THR A 145 9.26 -13.15 -18.29
C THR A 145 7.94 -12.37 -18.26
N GLU A 146 7.93 -11.13 -18.77
CA GLU A 146 6.68 -10.35 -18.88
C GLU A 146 5.64 -10.98 -19.81
N GLU A 147 6.07 -11.73 -20.84
CA GLU A 147 5.16 -12.45 -21.74
C GLU A 147 4.44 -13.58 -20.99
N GLU A 148 5.16 -14.34 -20.17
CA GLU A 148 4.58 -15.37 -19.30
C GLU A 148 3.64 -14.74 -18.27
N ALA A 149 4.06 -13.65 -17.63
CA ALA A 149 3.24 -12.91 -16.67
C ALA A 149 1.93 -12.41 -17.30
N SER A 150 2.00 -11.88 -18.52
CA SER A 150 0.82 -11.44 -19.28
C SER A 150 -0.15 -12.60 -19.55
N LYS A 151 0.36 -13.76 -19.96
CA LYS A 151 -0.46 -14.98 -20.18
C LYS A 151 -1.11 -15.47 -18.88
N LEU A 152 -0.42 -15.35 -17.75
CA LEU A 152 -0.98 -15.67 -16.45
C LEU A 152 -2.12 -14.72 -16.08
N MET A 153 -1.94 -13.41 -16.27
CA MET A 153 -3.00 -12.40 -16.05
C MET A 153 -4.21 -12.64 -16.95
N GLU A 154 -4.02 -13.00 -18.21
CA GLU A 154 -5.14 -13.35 -19.11
C GLU A 154 -5.94 -14.57 -18.64
N ARG A 155 -5.27 -15.53 -17.97
CA ARG A 155 -5.88 -16.79 -17.53
C ARG A 155 -6.48 -16.71 -16.12
N ILE A 156 -5.92 -15.91 -15.22
CA ILE A 156 -6.23 -15.92 -13.79
C ILE A 156 -6.82 -14.55 -13.38
N PRO A 157 -8.15 -14.43 -13.26
CA PRO A 157 -8.79 -13.22 -12.73
C PRO A 157 -8.28 -12.86 -11.34
N GLY A 158 -8.10 -11.57 -11.07
CA GLY A 158 -7.54 -11.07 -9.80
C GLY A 158 -6.01 -11.17 -9.66
N LEU A 159 -5.31 -11.85 -10.56
CA LEU A 159 -3.85 -11.83 -10.59
C LEU A 159 -3.36 -10.59 -11.34
N PHE A 160 -2.68 -9.68 -10.67
CA PHE A 160 -2.19 -8.46 -11.31
C PHE A 160 -0.68 -8.29 -11.07
N PHE A 161 0.13 -8.45 -12.11
CA PHE A 161 1.56 -8.12 -12.08
C PHE A 161 1.82 -6.66 -12.44
N LYS A 162 2.94 -6.12 -12.00
CA LYS A 162 3.49 -4.86 -12.52
C LYS A 162 4.42 -5.16 -13.69
N LEU A 163 4.07 -4.65 -14.87
CA LEU A 163 4.75 -4.90 -16.14
C LEU A 163 5.22 -3.58 -16.76
N GLN A 164 6.17 -3.64 -17.70
CA GLN A 164 6.66 -2.45 -18.40
C GLN A 164 5.55 -1.68 -19.13
N ARG A 165 4.53 -2.38 -19.67
CA ARG A 165 3.37 -1.73 -20.32
C ARG A 165 2.61 -0.77 -19.39
N HIS A 166 2.73 -0.95 -18.08
CA HIS A 166 2.09 -0.08 -17.08
C HIS A 166 2.81 1.26 -16.88
N GLU A 167 3.91 1.52 -17.59
CA GLU A 167 4.41 2.89 -17.79
C GLU A 167 3.36 3.76 -18.51
N GLN A 168 2.47 3.14 -19.30
CA GLN A 168 1.31 3.80 -19.88
C GLN A 168 0.11 3.63 -18.95
N PHE A 169 -0.43 4.76 -18.48
CA PHE A 169 -1.54 4.77 -17.52
C PHE A 169 -2.78 4.03 -18.03
N ASP A 170 -3.13 4.16 -19.31
CA ASP A 170 -4.30 3.48 -19.87
C ASP A 170 -4.17 1.95 -19.78
N CYS A 171 -3.00 1.39 -20.10
CA CYS A 171 -2.74 -0.05 -19.94
C CYS A 171 -2.78 -0.48 -18.48
N PHE A 172 -2.26 0.36 -17.58
CA PHE A 172 -2.31 0.09 -16.14
C PHE A 172 -3.75 0.10 -15.60
N LEU A 173 -4.55 1.08 -16.00
CA LEU A 173 -5.95 1.19 -15.62
C LEU A 173 -6.79 0.05 -16.22
N ASP A 174 -6.54 -0.34 -17.48
CA ASP A 174 -7.22 -1.47 -18.12
C ASP A 174 -7.01 -2.78 -17.34
N ASP A 175 -5.76 -3.09 -16.99
CA ASP A 175 -5.45 -4.29 -16.19
C ASP A 175 -6.00 -4.17 -14.76
N ALA A 176 -5.91 -2.99 -14.13
CA ALA A 176 -6.49 -2.75 -12.81
C ALA A 176 -8.01 -3.03 -12.80
N ILE A 177 -8.73 -2.59 -13.84
CA ILE A 177 -10.16 -2.84 -14.02
C ILE A 177 -10.43 -4.32 -14.31
N GLN A 178 -9.67 -4.94 -15.22
CA GLN A 178 -9.80 -6.35 -15.56
C GLN A 178 -9.66 -7.25 -14.32
N HIS A 179 -8.71 -6.91 -13.44
CA HIS A 179 -8.40 -7.69 -12.25
C HIS A 179 -9.13 -7.21 -11.00
N GLN A 180 -9.96 -6.16 -11.09
CA GLN A 180 -10.72 -5.57 -9.97
C GLN A 180 -9.84 -5.38 -8.73
N THR A 181 -8.70 -4.71 -8.92
CA THR A 181 -7.74 -4.44 -7.85
C THR A 181 -8.39 -3.67 -6.70
N ASP A 182 -7.98 -3.98 -5.46
CA ASP A 182 -8.47 -3.29 -4.28
C ASP A 182 -7.57 -2.12 -3.83
N ARG A 183 -6.39 -1.98 -4.44
CA ARG A 183 -5.51 -0.83 -4.30
C ARG A 183 -5.10 -0.30 -5.66
N LEU A 184 -5.02 1.02 -5.79
CA LEU A 184 -4.51 1.70 -6.97
C LEU A 184 -3.66 2.90 -6.55
N ASN A 185 -2.47 2.98 -7.14
CA ASN A 185 -1.53 4.07 -6.95
C ASN A 185 -1.24 4.69 -8.32
N ILE A 186 -1.65 5.94 -8.48
CA ILE A 186 -1.50 6.76 -9.68
C ILE A 186 -0.39 7.77 -9.41
N THR A 187 0.84 7.44 -9.79
CA THR A 187 2.00 8.30 -9.53
C THR A 187 2.92 8.36 -10.74
N GLY A 188 3.28 9.57 -11.15
CA GLY A 188 4.31 9.79 -12.18
C GLY A 188 3.81 9.59 -13.62
N TYR A 189 2.50 9.58 -13.84
CA TYR A 189 1.87 9.53 -15.15
C TYR A 189 1.69 10.91 -15.79
N LEU A 190 1.97 11.98 -15.05
CA LEU A 190 1.86 13.37 -15.49
C LEU A 190 0.43 13.73 -15.90
N LEU A 191 -0.56 13.18 -15.20
CA LEU A 191 -1.96 13.38 -15.51
C LEU A 191 -2.41 14.79 -15.13
N SER A 192 -3.21 15.41 -15.99
CA SER A 192 -3.98 16.63 -15.65
C SER A 192 -5.37 16.32 -15.13
N GLU A 193 -5.90 15.13 -15.46
CA GLU A 193 -7.22 14.66 -15.05
C GLU A 193 -7.20 13.15 -14.78
N ILE A 194 -8.04 12.71 -13.85
CA ILE A 194 -8.30 11.29 -13.62
C ILE A 194 -9.44 10.90 -14.55
N PRO A 195 -9.33 9.83 -15.35
CA PRO A 195 -10.40 9.44 -16.27
C PRO A 195 -11.61 8.90 -15.53
N ASP A 196 -12.79 9.17 -16.08
CA ASP A 196 -14.07 8.71 -15.55
C ASP A 196 -14.19 7.19 -15.42
N ARG A 197 -13.39 6.43 -16.17
CA ARG A 197 -13.32 4.96 -16.09
C ARG A 197 -12.83 4.45 -14.73
N ILE A 198 -12.23 5.31 -13.90
CA ILE A 198 -11.86 4.94 -12.52
C ILE A 198 -13.02 4.32 -11.75
N ARG A 199 -14.28 4.73 -12.04
CA ARG A 199 -15.52 4.18 -11.44
C ARG A 199 -15.70 2.67 -11.63
N GLU A 200 -15.05 2.08 -12.64
CA GLU A 200 -15.16 0.65 -12.97
C GLU A 200 -14.44 -0.24 -11.94
N LEU A 201 -13.59 0.34 -11.08
CA LEU A 201 -12.89 -0.35 -9.99
C LEU A 201 -13.79 -0.53 -8.76
N THR A 202 -14.83 -1.34 -8.91
CA THR A 202 -15.90 -1.48 -7.89
C THR A 202 -15.42 -2.07 -6.56
N GLN A 203 -14.27 -2.75 -6.55
CA GLN A 203 -13.66 -3.35 -5.35
C GLN A 203 -12.55 -2.49 -4.74
N LEU A 204 -12.31 -1.28 -5.26
CA LEU A 204 -11.22 -0.43 -4.80
C LEU A 204 -11.44 0.04 -3.36
N LYS A 205 -10.47 -0.26 -2.49
CA LYS A 205 -10.42 0.13 -1.09
C LYS A 205 -9.40 1.21 -0.82
N GLU A 206 -8.28 1.22 -1.54
CA GLU A 206 -7.20 2.17 -1.34
C GLU A 206 -6.86 2.86 -2.65
N LEU A 207 -6.94 4.20 -2.66
CA LEU A 207 -6.59 5.01 -3.82
C LEU A 207 -5.59 6.08 -3.40
N GLU A 208 -4.41 6.02 -4.00
CA GLU A 208 -3.38 7.03 -3.86
C GLU A 208 -3.16 7.70 -5.21
N VAL A 209 -3.33 9.02 -5.25
CA VAL A 209 -3.06 9.84 -6.42
C VAL A 209 -1.95 10.79 -6.09
N PHE A 210 -0.86 10.70 -6.82
CA PHE A 210 0.26 11.60 -6.74
C PHE A 210 0.60 12.16 -8.12
N GLU A 211 -0.13 13.22 -8.47
CA GLU A 211 -0.03 13.88 -9.76
C GLU A 211 -0.03 15.39 -9.57
N GLN A 212 0.95 16.09 -10.14
CA GLN A 212 1.09 17.54 -9.93
C GLN A 212 -0.06 18.36 -10.51
N HIS A 213 -0.61 17.91 -11.64
CA HIS A 213 -1.52 18.71 -12.47
C HIS A 213 -2.99 18.33 -12.27
N VAL A 214 -3.28 17.30 -11.45
CA VAL A 214 -4.64 16.94 -11.07
C VAL A 214 -5.18 18.00 -10.10
N SER A 215 -5.99 18.91 -10.64
CA SER A 215 -6.59 20.01 -9.86
C SER A 215 -8.07 19.80 -9.54
N GLU A 216 -8.72 18.82 -10.17
CA GLU A 216 -10.13 18.48 -9.95
C GLU A 216 -10.29 16.97 -9.77
N LEU A 217 -11.29 16.59 -8.96
CA LEU A 217 -11.69 15.19 -8.78
C LEU A 217 -12.97 14.95 -9.58
N PRO A 218 -13.00 14.00 -10.54
CA PRO A 218 -14.17 13.80 -11.39
C PRO A 218 -15.35 13.24 -10.59
N PRO A 219 -16.62 13.49 -10.97
CA PRO A 219 -17.78 12.91 -10.28
C PRO A 219 -17.75 11.38 -10.18
N ALA A 220 -17.18 10.73 -11.20
CA ALA A 220 -16.96 9.29 -11.29
C ALA A 220 -16.13 8.73 -10.12
N PHE A 221 -15.22 9.55 -9.57
CA PHE A 221 -14.36 9.21 -8.44
C PHE A 221 -15.16 8.81 -7.20
N PHE A 222 -16.32 9.45 -7.01
CA PHE A 222 -17.18 9.28 -5.84
C PHE A 222 -18.20 8.14 -6.00
N GLU A 223 -18.11 7.37 -7.08
CA GLU A 223 -18.87 6.13 -7.28
C GLU A 223 -18.13 4.91 -6.68
N LEU A 224 -16.88 5.09 -6.24
CA LEU A 224 -16.05 4.09 -5.56
C LEU A 224 -16.48 3.85 -4.10
N THR A 225 -17.71 3.38 -3.90
CA THR A 225 -18.34 3.28 -2.57
C THR A 225 -17.67 2.29 -1.60
N ALA A 226 -16.78 1.42 -2.10
CA ALA A 226 -15.95 0.53 -1.29
C ALA A 226 -14.68 1.18 -0.73
N LEU A 227 -14.37 2.43 -1.13
CA LEU A 227 -13.12 3.09 -0.79
C LEU A 227 -13.02 3.35 0.72
N GLU A 228 -11.93 2.86 1.33
CA GLU A 228 -11.62 2.97 2.74
C GLU A 228 -10.49 4.00 2.99
N LYS A 229 -9.56 4.15 2.06
CA LYS A 229 -8.44 5.08 2.15
C LYS A 229 -8.27 5.88 0.86
N LEU A 230 -8.19 7.19 1.00
CA LEU A 230 -7.96 8.13 -0.08
C LEU A 230 -6.82 9.06 0.25
N THR A 231 -5.75 9.03 -0.55
CA THR A 231 -4.65 9.98 -0.50
C THR A 231 -4.55 10.72 -1.83
N ILE A 232 -4.54 12.05 -1.78
CA ILE A 232 -4.33 12.90 -2.96
C ILE A 232 -3.17 13.85 -2.67
N MET A 233 -2.17 13.84 -3.52
CA MET A 233 -1.01 14.73 -3.50
C MET A 233 -0.92 15.45 -4.84
N THR A 234 -1.08 16.77 -4.82
CA THR A 234 -1.10 17.61 -6.03
C THR A 234 -0.44 18.97 -5.76
N ALA A 235 -0.22 19.77 -6.81
CA ALA A 235 0.24 21.14 -6.65
C ALA A 235 -0.83 22.02 -6.00
N ASP A 236 -2.08 21.92 -6.46
CA ASP A 236 -3.23 22.67 -5.93
C ASP A 236 -4.54 22.02 -6.35
N LEU A 237 -5.43 21.77 -5.39
CA LEU A 237 -6.76 21.21 -5.66
C LEU A 237 -7.77 22.35 -5.64
N LYS A 238 -8.66 22.44 -6.63
CA LYS A 238 -9.69 23.49 -6.67
C LYS A 238 -10.71 23.37 -5.56
N GLY A 239 -11.04 22.14 -5.17
CA GLY A 239 -12.04 21.86 -4.17
C GLY A 239 -12.29 20.38 -4.00
N ILE A 240 -12.97 20.04 -2.91
CA ILE A 240 -13.55 18.71 -2.70
C ILE A 240 -15.04 18.86 -3.00
N PRO A 241 -15.60 18.17 -4.01
CA PRO A 241 -17.01 18.31 -4.34
C PRO A 241 -17.90 17.64 -3.27
N GLN A 242 -19.16 18.07 -3.20
CA GLN A 242 -20.19 17.51 -2.30
C GLN A 242 -20.34 15.98 -2.42
N ASP A 243 -20.02 15.42 -3.59
CA ASP A 243 -20.07 14.00 -3.86
C ASP A 243 -19.13 13.17 -2.95
N ILE A 244 -18.16 13.80 -2.27
CA ILE A 244 -17.34 13.15 -1.23
C ILE A 244 -18.21 12.41 -0.21
N GLY A 245 -19.40 12.93 0.11
CA GLY A 245 -20.32 12.30 1.06
C GLY A 245 -20.86 10.93 0.62
N LYS A 246 -20.63 10.51 -0.63
CA LYS A 246 -20.97 9.17 -1.12
C LYS A 246 -19.97 8.09 -0.67
N LEU A 247 -18.76 8.46 -0.29
CA LEU A 247 -17.70 7.53 0.13
C LEU A 247 -17.89 7.12 1.60
N THR A 248 -19.04 6.56 1.95
CA THR A 248 -19.45 6.33 3.36
C THR A 248 -18.57 5.32 4.10
N GLN A 249 -17.78 4.52 3.37
CA GLN A 249 -16.83 3.55 3.93
C GLN A 249 -15.44 4.15 4.20
N LEU A 250 -15.22 5.42 3.85
CA LEU A 250 -13.92 6.07 3.97
C LEU A 250 -13.51 6.22 5.44
N LYS A 251 -12.37 5.65 5.78
CA LYS A 251 -11.73 5.67 7.10
C LYS A 251 -10.59 6.69 7.17
N GLU A 252 -9.90 6.89 6.06
CA GLU A 252 -8.75 7.79 5.97
C GLU A 252 -8.86 8.69 4.75
N LEU A 253 -8.83 10.00 4.97
CA LEU A 253 -8.75 11.01 3.93
C LEU A 253 -7.51 11.89 4.14
N THR A 254 -6.58 11.82 3.19
CA THR A 254 -5.38 12.67 3.17
C THR A 254 -5.34 13.49 1.89
N ILE A 255 -5.22 14.81 2.01
CA ILE A 255 -5.01 15.73 0.88
C ILE A 255 -3.80 16.61 1.18
N TYR A 256 -2.80 16.55 0.31
CA TYR A 256 -1.59 17.37 0.39
C TYR A 256 -1.48 18.26 -0.84
N GLY A 257 -1.68 19.56 -0.66
CA GLY A 257 -1.36 20.57 -1.67
C GLY A 257 0.13 20.93 -1.68
N GLY A 258 0.59 21.64 -2.71
CA GLY A 258 1.97 22.14 -2.78
C GLY A 258 3.02 21.04 -2.90
N SER A 259 2.67 19.89 -3.46
CA SER A 259 3.63 18.80 -3.64
C SER A 259 4.70 19.13 -4.69
N ALA A 260 5.97 18.87 -4.36
CA ALA A 260 7.13 19.18 -5.20
C ALA A 260 7.72 17.96 -5.93
N PHE A 261 6.98 16.85 -6.00
CA PHE A 261 7.45 15.61 -6.62
C PHE A 261 7.24 15.63 -8.13
N HIS A 262 8.28 15.35 -8.91
CA HIS A 262 8.31 15.52 -10.37
C HIS A 262 7.96 16.94 -10.85
N VAL A 263 8.48 17.97 -10.18
CA VAL A 263 8.35 19.37 -10.65
C VAL A 263 9.11 19.61 -11.95
N GLU A 264 8.50 20.39 -12.84
CA GLU A 264 9.23 20.99 -13.95
C GLU A 264 10.26 22.04 -13.44
N PRO A 265 11.37 22.26 -14.17
CA PRO A 265 12.32 23.31 -13.83
C PRO A 265 11.64 24.68 -13.69
N GLY A 266 11.81 25.32 -12.52
CA GLY A 266 11.24 26.64 -12.24
C GLY A 266 9.88 26.62 -11.54
N TRP A 267 9.32 25.45 -11.22
CA TRP A 267 8.16 25.35 -10.34
C TRP A 267 8.42 26.02 -9.00
N LYS A 268 7.41 26.75 -8.51
CA LYS A 268 7.38 27.30 -7.16
C LYS A 268 6.00 27.03 -6.57
N PRO A 269 5.92 26.74 -5.26
CA PRO A 269 4.63 26.51 -4.64
C PRO A 269 3.83 27.82 -4.62
N LYS A 270 2.52 27.73 -4.92
CA LYS A 270 1.63 28.90 -4.90
C LYS A 270 1.58 29.48 -3.48
N PRO A 271 1.67 30.80 -3.30
CA PRO A 271 1.42 31.42 -1.99
C PRO A 271 0.08 30.97 -1.40
N LYS A 272 0.00 30.78 -0.08
CA LYS A 272 -1.20 30.24 0.60
C LYS A 272 -2.51 30.95 0.23
N HIS A 273 -2.47 32.26 -0.02
CA HIS A 273 -3.64 33.05 -0.36
C HIS A 273 -4.14 32.84 -1.81
N GLU A 274 -3.31 32.26 -2.67
CA GLU A 274 -3.63 31.89 -4.04
C GLU A 274 -4.17 30.46 -4.17
N LEU A 275 -4.07 29.65 -3.10
CA LEU A 275 -4.58 28.27 -3.09
C LEU A 275 -6.10 28.23 -3.23
N GLU A 276 -6.57 27.23 -3.98
CA GLU A 276 -7.95 27.15 -4.44
C GLU A 276 -8.85 26.33 -3.51
N LEU A 277 -8.30 25.30 -2.82
CA LEU A 277 -9.01 24.54 -1.79
C LEU A 277 -9.25 25.41 -0.54
N ARG A 278 -10.38 26.11 -0.51
CA ARG A 278 -10.71 27.13 0.51
C ARG A 278 -11.72 26.69 1.56
N HIS A 279 -12.49 25.64 1.29
CA HIS A 279 -13.52 25.14 2.19
C HIS A 279 -13.63 23.62 2.03
N LEU A 280 -14.15 22.96 3.07
CA LEU A 280 -14.65 21.59 2.97
C LEU A 280 -16.17 21.64 2.73
N PRO A 281 -16.71 20.75 1.87
CA PRO A 281 -18.16 20.63 1.70
C PRO A 281 -18.82 20.12 3.00
N ALA A 282 -20.08 20.50 3.25
CA ALA A 282 -20.84 20.03 4.41
C ALA A 282 -20.97 18.50 4.44
N GLU A 283 -21.02 17.89 3.25
CA GLU A 283 -21.11 16.45 3.02
C GLU A 283 -19.92 15.66 3.55
N ILE A 284 -18.81 16.32 3.94
CA ILE A 284 -17.74 15.67 4.69
C ILE A 284 -18.28 15.03 5.97
N GLY A 285 -19.35 15.58 6.57
CA GLY A 285 -20.02 15.03 7.75
C GLY A 285 -20.76 13.71 7.50
N ASN A 286 -20.93 13.29 6.25
CA ASN A 286 -21.54 11.98 5.91
C ASN A 286 -20.54 10.82 6.04
N LEU A 287 -19.24 11.10 6.17
CA LEU A 287 -18.18 10.10 6.26
C LEU A 287 -18.09 9.50 7.67
N THR A 288 -19.17 8.91 8.18
CA THR A 288 -19.28 8.50 9.60
C THR A 288 -18.27 7.43 10.03
N GLU A 289 -17.64 6.75 9.07
CA GLU A 289 -16.55 5.79 9.29
C GLU A 289 -15.15 6.43 9.39
N LEU A 290 -15.02 7.74 9.12
CA LEU A 290 -13.74 8.43 9.07
C LEU A 290 -13.06 8.45 10.45
N VAL A 291 -11.83 7.94 10.48
CA VAL A 291 -10.96 7.87 11.66
C VAL A 291 -9.85 8.93 11.58
N SER A 292 -9.39 9.23 10.36
CA SER A 292 -8.31 10.19 10.11
C SER A 292 -8.68 11.15 8.98
N LEU A 293 -8.60 12.45 9.27
CA LEU A 293 -8.72 13.53 8.29
C LEU A 293 -7.47 14.40 8.34
N SER A 294 -6.69 14.36 7.25
CA SER A 294 -5.47 15.16 7.11
C SER A 294 -5.55 16.00 5.84
N ILE A 295 -5.50 17.32 5.97
CA ILE A 295 -5.44 18.25 4.84
C ILE A 295 -4.33 19.25 5.12
N SER A 296 -3.33 19.31 4.26
CA SER A 296 -2.22 20.24 4.42
C SER A 296 -1.97 21.06 3.18
N TYR A 297 -1.48 22.28 3.40
CA TYR A 297 -1.15 23.23 2.33
C TYR A 297 -2.38 23.56 1.48
N SER A 298 -3.33 24.27 2.09
CA SER A 298 -4.61 24.64 1.48
C SER A 298 -4.97 26.09 1.83
N GLY A 299 -5.95 26.65 1.13
CA GLY A 299 -6.53 27.97 1.41
C GLY A 299 -7.65 27.93 2.46
N ILE A 300 -7.80 26.84 3.21
CA ILE A 300 -8.93 26.61 4.14
C ILE A 300 -8.91 27.64 5.27
N ARG A 301 -10.04 28.31 5.49
CA ARG A 301 -10.21 29.32 6.56
C ARG A 301 -11.14 28.88 7.69
N GLU A 302 -12.12 28.06 7.35
CA GLU A 302 -13.16 27.61 8.27
C GLU A 302 -13.45 26.13 8.04
N LEU A 303 -14.01 25.50 9.06
CA LEU A 303 -14.42 24.11 9.02
C LEU A 303 -15.95 24.03 9.14
N PRO A 304 -16.62 23.18 8.33
CA PRO A 304 -18.08 23.07 8.36
C PRO A 304 -18.55 22.47 9.69
N PRO A 305 -19.68 22.93 10.27
CA PRO A 305 -20.22 22.39 11.52
C PRO A 305 -20.55 20.90 11.44
N GLU A 306 -20.81 20.38 10.23
CA GLU A 306 -21.10 18.97 9.97
C GLU A 306 -19.93 18.02 10.33
N LEU A 307 -18.70 18.52 10.53
CA LEU A 307 -17.60 17.70 11.07
C LEU A 307 -17.93 17.08 12.43
N GLU A 308 -18.85 17.67 13.20
CA GLU A 308 -19.33 17.09 14.45
C GLU A 308 -20.03 15.73 14.27
N ASN A 309 -20.48 15.39 13.06
CA ASN A 309 -21.09 14.10 12.77
C ASN A 309 -20.06 12.95 12.78
N LEU A 310 -18.76 13.27 12.65
CA LEU A 310 -17.68 12.29 12.52
C LEU A 310 -17.26 11.72 13.88
N LYS A 311 -18.15 10.94 14.49
CA LYS A 311 -17.95 10.39 15.85
C LYS A 311 -16.82 9.37 16.00
N LYS A 312 -16.31 8.82 14.88
CA LYS A 312 -15.14 7.93 14.85
C LYS A 312 -13.82 8.66 14.59
N LEU A 313 -13.87 9.95 14.29
CA LEU A 313 -12.67 10.73 13.94
C LEU A 313 -11.78 10.89 15.17
N LYS A 314 -10.56 10.36 15.09
CA LYS A 314 -9.54 10.44 16.15
C LYS A 314 -8.46 11.45 15.82
N LEU A 315 -8.09 11.55 14.55
CA LEU A 315 -7.05 12.45 14.06
C LEU A 315 -7.66 13.51 13.13
N LEU A 316 -7.51 14.77 13.51
CA LEU A 316 -7.82 15.93 12.68
C LEU A 316 -6.56 16.78 12.49
N ASN A 317 -6.00 16.78 11.28
CA ASN A 317 -4.82 17.56 10.94
C ASN A 317 -5.14 18.49 9.76
N ILE A 318 -5.34 19.78 10.02
CA ILE A 318 -5.53 20.82 9.00
C ILE A 318 -4.41 21.86 9.10
N THR A 319 -3.21 21.46 8.69
CA THR A 319 -1.98 22.27 8.81
C THR A 319 -1.66 23.06 7.56
N ASN A 320 -0.83 24.09 7.68
CA ASN A 320 -0.47 24.96 6.55
C ASN A 320 -1.70 25.54 5.82
N SER A 321 -2.79 25.74 6.57
CA SER A 321 -4.03 26.36 6.14
C SER A 321 -4.06 27.84 6.55
N LEU A 322 -5.21 28.49 6.37
CA LEU A 322 -5.51 29.86 6.80
C LEU A 322 -6.55 29.87 7.93
N ILE A 323 -6.67 28.78 8.70
CA ILE A 323 -7.53 28.71 9.88
C ILE A 323 -6.95 29.59 10.97
N GLU A 324 -7.75 30.52 11.48
CA GLU A 324 -7.39 31.38 12.61
C GLU A 324 -8.00 30.85 13.91
N GLY A 325 -7.17 30.78 14.96
CA GLY A 325 -7.61 30.31 16.28
C GLY A 325 -8.05 28.84 16.28
N THR A 326 -8.94 28.51 17.21
CA THR A 326 -9.54 27.18 17.31
C THR A 326 -11.01 27.26 16.88
N PRO A 327 -11.43 26.62 15.76
CA PRO A 327 -12.81 26.65 15.31
C PRO A 327 -13.79 26.09 16.34
N ASP A 328 -14.95 26.72 16.48
CA ASP A 328 -15.99 26.33 17.44
C ASP A 328 -16.41 24.85 17.29
N VAL A 329 -16.47 24.34 16.06
CA VAL A 329 -16.80 22.94 15.78
C VAL A 329 -15.80 21.97 16.45
N VAL A 330 -14.50 22.28 16.38
CA VAL A 330 -13.44 21.47 16.98
C VAL A 330 -13.54 21.50 18.51
N SER A 331 -13.96 22.62 19.10
CA SER A 331 -14.16 22.72 20.55
C SER A 331 -15.23 21.77 21.09
N ARG A 332 -16.19 21.33 20.25
CA ARG A 332 -17.27 20.39 20.60
C ARG A 332 -16.92 18.92 20.33
N MET A 333 -15.81 18.65 19.66
CA MET A 333 -15.37 17.31 19.27
C MET A 333 -14.47 16.67 20.34
N HIS A 334 -15.01 16.43 21.53
CA HIS A 334 -14.27 15.90 22.69
C HIS A 334 -13.72 14.47 22.53
N TRP A 335 -14.04 13.79 21.43
CA TRP A 335 -13.57 12.44 21.12
C TRP A 335 -12.28 12.43 20.27
N LEU A 336 -11.81 13.59 19.81
CA LEU A 336 -10.54 13.67 19.07
C LEU A 336 -9.37 13.35 20.00
N GLU A 337 -8.46 12.51 19.51
CA GLU A 337 -7.23 12.10 20.21
C GLU A 337 -6.07 13.01 19.79
N HIS A 338 -6.03 13.43 18.52
CA HIS A 338 -4.99 14.27 17.95
C HIS A 338 -5.57 15.39 17.10
N VAL A 339 -5.23 16.64 17.43
CA VAL A 339 -5.67 17.83 16.68
C VAL A 339 -4.48 18.71 16.35
N SER A 340 -4.32 19.03 15.07
CA SER A 340 -3.35 20.02 14.59
C SER A 340 -4.00 20.94 13.58
N LEU A 341 -4.10 22.23 13.90
CA LEU A 341 -4.69 23.26 13.03
C LEU A 341 -3.69 24.39 12.73
N SER A 342 -2.39 24.13 12.96
CA SER A 342 -1.40 25.20 12.96
C SER A 342 -1.16 25.78 11.56
N GLY A 343 -1.17 27.11 11.49
CA GLY A 343 -0.80 27.88 10.30
C GLY A 343 0.71 27.94 10.02
N HIS A 344 1.56 27.28 10.81
CA HIS A 344 3.01 27.37 10.66
C HIS A 344 3.57 26.23 9.82
N SER A 345 4.24 26.60 8.73
CA SER A 345 5.15 25.71 8.03
C SER A 345 6.25 25.29 8.99
N LEU A 346 6.61 24.01 8.96
CA LEU A 346 7.91 23.58 9.46
C LEU A 346 8.99 24.46 8.79
N GLY A 347 9.78 25.16 9.61
CA GLY A 347 11.12 25.63 9.31
C GLY A 347 11.29 26.63 8.17
N LEU A 348 11.31 27.91 8.50
CA LEU A 348 12.37 28.88 8.17
C LEU A 348 11.93 30.21 8.79
N SER A 349 12.36 30.48 10.02
CA SER A 349 12.32 31.83 10.55
C SER A 349 13.29 32.68 9.72
N GLU A 350 12.75 33.64 8.97
CA GLU A 350 13.51 34.72 8.31
C GLU A 350 14.33 35.55 9.33
N GLU A 351 14.15 35.34 10.64
CA GLU A 351 15.00 35.91 11.70
C GLU A 351 16.41 35.27 11.79
N ALA A 352 16.75 34.29 10.95
CA ALA A 352 18.09 33.70 10.88
C ALA A 352 18.93 34.16 9.66
N LEU A 353 18.48 35.15 8.87
CA LEU A 353 19.17 35.62 7.66
C LEU A 353 19.60 37.10 7.70
N LEU A 354 19.70 37.70 8.89
CA LEU A 354 20.28 39.04 9.04
C LEU A 354 21.26 39.10 10.21
N THR A 355 22.44 38.52 10.03
CA THR A 355 23.73 39.05 10.54
C THR A 355 24.88 38.42 9.75
N GLU A 356 25.05 38.82 8.48
CA GLU A 356 26.40 38.96 7.92
C GLU A 356 26.85 40.38 8.25
N GLU A 357 27.39 40.58 9.44
CA GLU A 357 28.36 41.63 9.73
C GLU A 357 29.03 41.29 11.06
N GLU A 358 30.36 41.40 11.05
CA GLU A 358 31.29 41.25 12.17
C GLU A 358 31.78 39.83 12.52
N ILE A 359 33.06 39.52 12.69
CA ILE A 359 34.37 40.18 12.53
C ILE A 359 35.38 39.01 12.69
N GLU A 360 36.46 39.05 11.90
CA GLU A 360 37.74 38.29 11.98
C GLU A 360 37.79 36.76 11.76
#